data_AF-A0AAN8UAY3-F1
#
_entry.id   AF-A0AAN8UAY3-F1
#
_cell.length_a   1.000
_cell.length_b   1.000
_cell.length_c   1.000
_cell.angle_alpha   90.00
_cell.angle_beta   90.00
_cell.angle_gamma   90.00
#
_symmetry.space_group_name_H-M   'P 1'
#
loop_
_entity.id
_entity.type
_entity.pdbx_description
1 polymer ?
#
loop_
_entity_poly.entity_id
_entity_poly.type
_entity_poly.pdbx_seq_one_letter_code
_entity_poly.pdbx_strand_id
1 'polypeptide(L)'
;MNLVGCWFGAMPVCHGAGGLAGQYRFGGRSGLSVVPLGLGKLVLGLVFGNSFVRILNQFPVGILGVLSLFAGIELAMASRDINTKEESFVMLFCAAVSLTAANAPFGFCCGNVLSLLLKLRRMECSGFGFWRSESKSSADDENVI
;
A
#
# COMPACT_ATOMS: atom_id res chain seq x y z
N MET A 1 -5.53 -7.49 16.28
CA MET A 1 -5.14 -8.85 15.83
C MET A 1 -3.68 -9.14 16.13
N ASN A 2 -2.72 -8.40 15.56
CA ASN A 2 -1.29 -8.74 15.63
C ASN A 2 -0.72 -8.80 17.06
N LEU A 3 -1.15 -7.92 17.97
CA LEU A 3 -0.73 -7.91 19.38
C LEU A 3 -0.98 -9.21 20.14
N VAL A 4 -2.07 -9.91 19.81
CA VAL A 4 -2.46 -11.16 20.50
C VAL A 4 -2.12 -12.36 19.63
N GLY A 5 -2.46 -12.34 18.35
CA GLY A 5 -2.30 -13.48 17.44
C GLY A 5 -0.83 -13.91 17.26
N CYS A 6 0.11 -12.97 17.22
CA CYS A 6 1.52 -13.31 17.00
C CYS A 6 2.14 -14.08 18.17
N TRP A 7 1.64 -13.91 19.41
CA TRP A 7 2.07 -14.74 20.55
C TRP A 7 1.73 -16.22 20.38
N PHE A 8 0.70 -16.52 19.59
CA PHE A 8 0.28 -17.88 19.26
C PHE A 8 0.86 -18.35 17.91
N GLY A 9 1.90 -17.69 17.39
CA GLY A 9 2.55 -18.05 16.13
C GLY A 9 1.81 -17.60 14.87
N ALA A 10 0.82 -16.70 14.98
CA ALA A 10 0.18 -16.13 13.79
C ALA A 10 1.12 -15.16 13.05
N MET A 11 1.13 -15.24 11.72
CA MET A 11 1.79 -14.25 10.87
C MET A 11 1.13 -12.87 11.05
N PRO A 12 1.89 -11.76 10.97
CA PRO A 12 1.33 -10.42 11.05
C PRO A 12 0.38 -10.19 9.86
N VAL A 13 -0.78 -9.59 10.13
CA VAL A 13 -1.76 -9.28 9.09
C VAL A 13 -2.17 -7.81 9.09
N CYS A 14 -2.78 -7.40 7.98
CA CYS A 14 -3.48 -6.13 7.83
C CYS A 14 -4.96 -6.36 7.49
N HIS A 15 -5.67 -5.34 7.02
CA HIS A 15 -7.11 -5.39 6.77
C HIS A 15 -7.52 -6.37 5.65
N GLY A 16 -6.60 -6.81 4.78
CA GLY A 16 -6.90 -7.84 3.77
C GLY A 16 -8.00 -7.44 2.78
N ALA A 17 -7.84 -6.28 2.13
CA ALA A 17 -8.87 -5.64 1.31
C ALA A 17 -9.50 -6.56 0.24
N GLY A 18 -8.71 -7.38 -0.47
CA GLY A 18 -9.23 -8.27 -1.52
C GLY A 18 -10.21 -9.33 -1.01
N GLY A 19 -9.94 -9.93 0.15
CA GLY A 19 -10.84 -10.92 0.76
C GLY A 19 -12.13 -10.29 1.28
N LEU A 20 -12.04 -9.09 1.85
CA LEU A 20 -13.20 -8.31 2.29
C LEU A 20 -14.07 -7.87 1.11
N ALA A 21 -13.46 -7.43 -0.01
CA ALA A 21 -14.18 -7.09 -1.23
C ALA A 21 -14.96 -8.29 -1.79
N GLY A 22 -14.39 -9.50 -1.71
CA GLY A 22 -15.09 -10.73 -2.04
C GLY A 22 -16.33 -10.96 -1.17
N GLN A 23 -16.19 -10.84 0.15
CA GLN A 23 -17.33 -10.98 1.07
C GLN A 23 -18.42 -9.94 0.80
N TYR A 24 -18.02 -8.71 0.48
CA TYR A 24 -18.96 -7.65 0.10
C TYR A 24 -19.72 -7.98 -1.20
N ARG A 25 -19.03 -8.51 -2.22
CA ARG A 25 -19.64 -8.98 -3.47
C ARG A 25 -20.62 -10.15 -3.25
N PHE A 26 -20.35 -11.00 -2.26
CA PHE A 26 -21.26 -12.08 -1.84
C PHE A 26 -22.37 -11.63 -0.87
N GLY A 27 -22.54 -10.33 -0.65
CA GLY A 27 -23.66 -9.77 0.14
C GLY A 27 -23.35 -9.52 1.63
N GLY A 28 -22.11 -9.74 2.08
CA GLY A 28 -21.67 -9.38 3.43
C GLY A 28 -21.57 -7.86 3.59
N ARG A 29 -22.39 -7.26 4.47
CA ARG A 29 -22.40 -5.80 4.70
C ARG A 29 -21.96 -5.35 6.09
N SER A 30 -21.58 -6.30 6.95
CA SER A 30 -21.11 -6.03 8.30
C SER A 30 -19.71 -6.61 8.50
N GLY A 31 -18.92 -6.00 9.38
CA GLY A 31 -17.60 -6.53 9.75
C GLY A 31 -17.64 -7.90 10.43
N LEU A 32 -18.84 -8.35 10.87
CA LEU A 32 -19.06 -9.69 11.42
C LEU A 32 -19.16 -10.78 10.35
N SER A 33 -19.28 -10.44 9.05
CA SER A 33 -19.35 -11.43 7.97
C SER A 33 -18.11 -12.32 7.89
N VAL A 34 -16.97 -11.84 8.40
CA VAL A 34 -15.69 -12.56 8.41
C VAL A 34 -15.65 -13.67 9.46
N VAL A 35 -16.47 -13.57 10.52
CA VAL A 35 -16.48 -14.49 11.66
C VAL A 35 -16.80 -15.94 11.26
N PRO A 36 -17.89 -16.24 10.52
CA PRO A 36 -18.18 -17.62 10.10
C PRO A 36 -17.09 -18.21 9.19
N LEU A 37 -16.44 -17.39 8.35
CA LEU A 37 -15.33 -17.85 7.51
C LEU A 37 -14.07 -18.14 8.32
N GLY A 38 -13.79 -17.36 9.37
CA GLY A 38 -12.70 -17.62 10.29
C GLY A 38 -12.97 -18.87 11.13
N LEU A 39 -14.17 -18.98 11.69
CA LEU A 39 -14.60 -20.13 12.49
C LEU A 39 -14.58 -21.42 11.67
N GLY A 40 -15.07 -21.38 10.42
CA GLY A 40 -15.01 -22.53 9.52
C GLY A 40 -13.58 -23.00 9.25
N LYS A 41 -12.64 -22.08 9.00
CA LYS A 41 -11.22 -22.41 8.84
C LYS A 41 -10.60 -22.98 10.13
N LEU A 42 -10.98 -22.44 11.29
CA LEU A 42 -10.51 -22.91 12.59
C LEU A 42 -11.01 -24.33 12.89
N VAL A 43 -12.30 -24.59 12.70
CA VAL A 43 -12.89 -25.93 12.87
C VAL A 43 -12.24 -26.92 11.91
N LEU A 44 -12.06 -26.55 10.65
CA LEU A 44 -11.42 -27.41 9.65
C LEU A 44 -9.98 -27.75 10.02
N GLY A 45 -9.22 -26.75 10.51
CA GLY A 45 -7.85 -26.95 10.99
C GLY A 45 -7.77 -27.83 12.23
N LEU A 46 -8.67 -27.66 13.20
CA LEU A 46 -8.69 -28.48 14.44
C LEU A 46 -9.13 -29.93 14.18
N VAL A 47 -10.11 -30.15 13.31
CA VAL A 47 -10.64 -31.48 13.02
C VAL A 47 -9.72 -32.29 12.11
N PHE A 48 -9.20 -31.69 11.03
CA PHE A 48 -8.40 -32.41 10.02
C PHE A 48 -6.89 -32.27 10.21
N GLY A 49 -6.42 -31.24 10.91
CA GLY A 49 -5.00 -31.03 11.24
C GLY A 49 -4.05 -31.24 10.04
N ASN A 50 -3.04 -32.11 10.24
CA ASN A 50 -2.03 -32.42 9.23
C ASN A 50 -2.57 -33.12 7.97
N SER A 51 -3.71 -33.81 8.07
CA SER A 51 -4.32 -34.48 6.92
C SER A 51 -4.80 -33.47 5.87
N PHE A 52 -5.30 -32.30 6.31
CA PHE A 52 -5.72 -31.24 5.40
C PHE A 52 -4.54 -30.62 4.64
N VAL A 53 -3.39 -30.45 5.29
CA VAL A 53 -2.16 -29.91 4.65
C VAL A 53 -1.69 -30.81 3.50
N ARG A 54 -1.80 -32.14 3.63
CA ARG A 54 -1.44 -33.06 2.54
C ARG A 54 -2.31 -32.86 1.30
N ILE A 55 -3.59 -32.58 1.50
CA ILE A 55 -4.54 -32.28 0.41
C ILE A 55 -4.23 -30.93 -0.21
N LEU A 56 -3.96 -29.90 0.60
CA LEU A 56 -3.56 -28.59 0.10
C LEU A 56 -2.26 -28.62 -0.70
N ASN A 57 -1.31 -29.50 -0.34
CA ASN A 57 -0.05 -29.67 -1.09
C ASN A 57 -0.24 -30.30 -2.48
N GLN A 58 -1.39 -30.92 -2.76
CA GLN A 58 -1.72 -31.40 -4.11
C GLN A 58 -2.30 -30.29 -5.01
N PHE A 59 -2.57 -29.10 -4.44
CA PHE A 59 -3.14 -28.01 -5.21
C PHE A 59 -2.11 -27.47 -6.22
N PRO A 60 -2.49 -27.31 -7.50
CA PRO A 60 -1.55 -26.94 -8.55
C PRO A 60 -1.00 -25.53 -8.32
N VAL A 61 0.33 -25.43 -8.26
CA VAL A 61 1.06 -24.17 -8.07
C VAL A 61 0.75 -23.12 -9.14
N GLY A 62 0.39 -23.56 -10.35
CA GLY A 62 -0.02 -22.67 -11.44
C GLY A 62 -1.26 -21.84 -11.11
N ILE A 63 -2.27 -22.43 -10.45
CA ILE A 63 -3.48 -21.72 -10.06
C ILE A 63 -3.15 -20.68 -8.98
N LEU A 64 -2.32 -21.04 -7.99
CA LEU A 64 -1.87 -20.11 -6.95
C LEU A 64 -1.11 -18.91 -7.54
N GLY A 65 -0.25 -19.16 -8.54
CA GLY A 65 0.48 -18.12 -9.25
C GLY A 65 -0.45 -17.16 -10.00
N VAL A 66 -1.44 -17.67 -10.75
CA VAL A 66 -2.39 -16.84 -11.50
C VAL A 66 -3.25 -16.01 -10.56
N LEU A 67 -3.76 -16.59 -9.47
CA LEU A 67 -4.53 -15.86 -8.46
C LEU A 67 -3.70 -14.75 -7.80
N SER A 68 -2.43 -15.02 -7.48
CA SER A 68 -1.52 -14.04 -6.91
C SER A 68 -1.15 -12.93 -7.90
N LEU A 69 -0.98 -13.26 -9.19
CA LEU A 69 -0.75 -12.26 -10.24
C LEU A 69 -1.94 -11.34 -10.38
N PHE A 70 -3.16 -11.88 -10.45
CA PHE A 70 -4.37 -11.08 -10.57
C PHE A 70 -4.55 -10.14 -9.37
N ALA A 71 -4.33 -10.64 -8.14
CA ALA A 71 -4.36 -9.81 -6.93
C ALA A 71 -3.29 -8.70 -6.97
N GLY A 72 -2.10 -9.00 -7.49
CA GLY A 72 -1.03 -8.01 -7.69
C GLY A 72 -1.39 -6.94 -8.72
N ILE A 73 -2.02 -7.33 -9.84
CA ILE A 73 -2.46 -6.40 -10.89
C ILE A 73 -3.58 -5.47 -10.38
N GLU A 74 -4.58 -6.01 -9.66
CA GLU A 74 -5.64 -5.21 -9.03
C GLU A 74 -5.06 -4.19 -8.05
N LEU A 75 -4.08 -4.58 -7.23
CA LEU A 75 -3.39 -3.67 -6.33
C LEU A 75 -2.57 -2.61 -7.08
N ALA A 76 -1.92 -3.00 -8.17
CA ALA A 76 -1.16 -2.07 -9.02
C ALA A 76 -2.09 -1.08 -9.74
N MET A 77 -3.32 -1.46 -10.11
CA MET A 77 -4.28 -0.54 -10.74
C MET A 77 -4.68 0.62 -9.83
N ALA A 78 -4.66 0.44 -8.50
CA ALA A 78 -4.89 1.53 -7.55
C ALA A 78 -3.88 2.68 -7.70
N SER A 79 -2.70 2.42 -8.28
CA SER A 79 -1.70 3.44 -8.57
C SER A 79 -2.13 4.45 -9.65
N ARG A 80 -3.18 4.15 -10.44
CA ARG A 80 -3.70 5.07 -11.47
C ARG A 80 -4.44 6.27 -10.90
N ASP A 81 -4.86 6.23 -9.64
CA ASP A 81 -5.58 7.32 -8.99
C ASP A 81 -4.66 8.46 -8.52
N ILE A 82 -3.35 8.37 -8.81
CA ILE A 82 -2.38 9.39 -8.48
C ILE A 82 -2.41 10.50 -9.54
N ASN A 83 -2.79 11.70 -9.11
CA ASN A 83 -3.04 12.83 -10.01
C ASN A 83 -1.82 13.75 -10.20
N THR A 84 -0.77 13.64 -9.37
CA THR A 84 0.41 14.52 -9.46
C THR A 84 1.66 13.79 -9.96
N LYS A 85 2.49 14.51 -10.73
CA LYS A 85 3.77 13.99 -11.25
C LYS A 85 4.75 13.64 -10.14
N GLU A 86 4.74 14.39 -9.04
CA GLU A 86 5.64 14.18 -7.90
C GLU A 86 5.27 12.93 -7.11
N GLU A 87 3.98 12.70 -6.84
CA GLU A 87 3.51 11.49 -6.16
C GLU A 87 3.72 10.24 -7.03
N SER A 88 3.56 10.37 -8.35
CA SER A 88 3.83 9.28 -9.30
C SER A 88 5.31 8.88 -9.29
N PHE A 89 6.21 9.87 -9.22
CA PHE A 89 7.64 9.64 -9.10
C PHE A 89 8.01 8.93 -7.78
N VAL A 90 7.45 9.38 -6.65
CA VAL A 90 7.67 8.76 -5.33
C VAL A 90 7.19 7.31 -5.32
N MET A 91 6.01 7.04 -5.89
CA MET A 91 5.43 5.69 -5.96
C MET A 91 6.28 4.74 -6.82
N LEU A 92 6.70 5.17 -8.02
CA LEU A 92 7.59 4.38 -8.89
C LEU A 92 8.96 4.14 -8.25
N PHE A 93 9.53 5.16 -7.58
CA PHE A 93 10.79 5.02 -6.88
C PHE A 93 10.69 4.02 -5.71
N CYS A 94 9.64 4.11 -4.90
CA CYS A 94 9.34 3.15 -3.83
C CYS A 94 9.22 1.72 -4.36
N ALA A 95 8.51 1.53 -5.47
CA ALA A 95 8.36 0.23 -6.13
C ALA A 95 9.70 -0.31 -6.65
N ALA A 96 10.49 0.52 -7.33
CA ALA A 96 11.81 0.14 -7.84
C ALA A 96 12.75 -0.31 -6.71
N VAL A 97 12.86 0.47 -5.63
CA VAL A 97 13.69 0.12 -4.47
C VAL A 97 13.20 -1.17 -3.80
N SER A 98 11.88 -1.35 -3.66
CA SER A 98 11.31 -2.57 -3.06
C SER A 98 11.67 -3.83 -3.86
N LEU A 99 11.65 -3.75 -5.19
CA LEU A 99 11.98 -4.86 -6.08
C LEU A 99 13.48 -5.16 -6.10
N THR A 100 14.33 -4.13 -6.18
CA THR A 100 15.80 -4.30 -6.20
C THR A 100 16.33 -4.80 -4.87
N ALA A 101 15.81 -4.30 -3.75
CA ALA A 101 16.25 -4.71 -2.42
C ALA A 101 15.65 -6.04 -1.95
N ALA A 102 14.70 -6.61 -2.71
CA ALA A 102 13.86 -7.76 -2.31
C ALA A 102 13.22 -7.61 -0.90
N ASN A 103 13.07 -6.37 -0.43
CA ASN A 103 12.64 -6.03 0.92
C ASN A 103 11.72 -4.82 0.86
N ALA A 104 10.43 -5.05 1.08
CA ALA A 104 9.41 -4.00 1.13
C ALA A 104 9.70 -2.86 2.14
N PRO A 105 10.31 -3.11 3.32
CA PRO A 105 10.63 -2.03 4.26
C PRO A 105 11.58 -0.97 3.70
N PHE A 106 12.57 -1.37 2.91
CA PHE A 106 13.53 -0.42 2.33
C PHE A 106 12.87 0.51 1.33
N GLY A 107 12.00 -0.01 0.46
CA GLY A 107 11.25 0.82 -0.46
C GLY A 107 10.32 1.81 0.25
N PHE A 108 9.62 1.35 1.30
CA PHE A 108 8.78 2.22 2.12
C PHE A 108 9.60 3.35 2.78
N CYS A 109 10.74 3.03 3.41
CA CYS A 109 11.61 4.03 4.04
C CYS A 109 12.14 5.04 3.02
N CYS A 110 12.73 4.57 1.91
CA CYS A 110 13.25 5.44 0.87
C CYS A 110 12.16 6.31 0.22
N GLY A 111 10.96 5.76 -0.01
CA GLY A 111 9.82 6.51 -0.54
C GLY A 111 9.32 7.62 0.38
N ASN A 112 9.22 7.36 1.70
CA ASN A 112 8.84 8.37 2.68
C ASN A 112 9.87 9.50 2.77
N VAL A 113 11.16 9.17 2.79
CA VAL A 113 12.25 10.18 2.80
C VAL A 113 12.17 11.06 1.55
N LEU A 114 11.98 10.46 0.37
CA LEU A 114 11.84 11.20 -0.89
C LEU A 114 10.60 12.11 -0.90
N SER A 115 9.46 11.61 -0.42
CA SER A 115 8.23 12.38 -0.29
C SER A 115 8.41 13.60 0.63
N LEU A 116 9.07 13.40 1.77
CA LEU A 116 9.36 14.47 2.72
C LEU A 116 10.29 15.53 2.10
N LEU A 117 11.33 15.11 1.38
CA LEU A 117 12.29 16.03 0.74
C LEU A 117 11.62 16.88 -0.35
N LEU A 118 10.76 16.28 -1.18
CA LEU A 118 9.99 17.02 -2.19
C LEU A 118 9.02 18.02 -1.54
N LYS A 119 8.40 17.65 -0.42
CA LYS A 119 7.52 18.53 0.34
C LYS A 119 8.27 19.71 0.97
N LEU A 120 9.46 19.47 1.53
CA LEU A 120 10.33 20.51 2.06
C LEU A 120 10.76 21.51 0.97
N ARG A 121 11.23 21.01 -0.19
CA ARG A 121 11.61 21.86 -1.32
C ARG A 121 10.44 22.72 -1.83
N ARG A 122 9.23 22.16 -1.87
CA ARG A 122 8.02 22.91 -2.25
C ARG A 122 7.74 24.05 -1.27
N MET A 123 7.86 23.80 0.03
CA MET A 123 7.65 24.84 1.05
C MET A 123 8.71 25.95 0.96
N GLU A 124 9.99 25.62 0.71
CA GLU A 124 11.05 26.61 0.52
C GLU A 124 10.80 27.50 -0.71
N CYS A 125 10.41 26.92 -1.85
CA CYS A 125 10.04 27.70 -3.03
C CYS A 125 8.77 28.55 -2.83
N SER A 126 7.81 28.08 -2.04
CA SER A 126 6.59 28.85 -1.74
C SER A 126 6.87 30.02 -0.79
N GLY A 127 7.79 29.85 0.17
CA GLY A 127 8.28 30.93 1.03
C GLY A 127 9.12 31.96 0.28
N PHE A 128 9.92 31.52 -0.70
CA PHE A 128 10.72 32.42 -1.54
C PHE A 128 9.88 33.16 -2.62
N GLY A 129 8.78 32.56 -3.08
CA GLY A 129 7.83 33.20 -4.00
C GLY A 129 7.06 34.36 -3.36
N PHE A 130 6.72 34.26 -2.07
CA PHE A 130 6.13 35.36 -1.31
C PHE A 130 7.10 36.55 -1.20
N TRP A 131 8.38 36.29 -0.91
CA TRP A 131 9.40 37.34 -0.80
C TRP A 131 9.75 38.01 -2.15
N ARG A 132 9.67 37.27 -3.26
CA ARG A 132 9.96 37.81 -4.60
C ARG A 132 8.82 38.64 -5.20
N SER A 133 7.60 38.53 -4.66
CA SER A 133 6.48 39.39 -5.08
C SER A 133 6.55 40.77 -4.42
N GLU A 134 7.08 40.86 -3.20
CA GLU A 134 7.25 42.13 -2.49
C GLU A 134 8.46 42.93 -3.02
N SER A 135 9.50 42.26 -3.49
CA SER A 135 10.68 42.92 -4.08
C SER A 135 10.48 43.45 -5.51
N LYS A 136 9.40 43.07 -6.20
CA LYS A 136 9.12 43.53 -7.58
C LYS A 136 8.23 44.77 -7.66
N SER A 137 7.65 45.22 -6.54
CA SER A 137 6.81 46.41 -6.50
C SER A 137 7.58 47.73 -6.22
N SER A 138 8.90 47.67 -6.00
CA SER A 138 9.70 48.86 -5.64
C SER A 138 10.87 49.13 -6.59
N ALA A 139 10.97 48.47 -7.75
CA ALA A 139 12.09 48.62 -8.67
C ALA A 139 11.71 49.17 -10.07
N ASP A 140 10.44 49.46 -10.33
CA ASP A 140 9.93 49.93 -11.63
C ASP A 140 9.50 51.42 -11.62
N ASP A 141 10.08 52.28 -10.77
CA ASP A 141 9.74 53.72 -10.68
C ASP A 141 10.95 54.68 -10.80
N GLU A 142 12.11 54.20 -11.29
CA GLU A 142 13.32 55.04 -11.42
C GLU A 142 13.98 54.92 -12.82
N ASN A 143 13.18 54.87 -13.89
CA ASN A 143 13.71 54.96 -15.25
C ASN A 143 12.75 55.62 -16.25
N VAL A 144 12.07 56.67 -15.80
CA VAL A 144 11.40 57.66 -16.66
C VAL A 144 11.76 59.04 -16.14
N ILE A 145 12.79 59.65 -16.74
CA ILE A 145 12.94 61.05 -17.19
C ILE A 145 14.34 61.18 -17.81
#